data_AF-A0AAU0VWD9-F1
#
_entry.id   AF-A0AAU0VWD9-F1
#
_cell.length_a   1.000
_cell.length_b   1.000
_cell.length_c   1.000
_cell.angle_alpha   90.00
_cell.angle_beta   90.00
_cell.angle_gamma   90.00
#
_symmetry.space_group_name_H-M   'P 1'
#
loop_
_entity.id
_entity.type
_entity.pdbx_description
1 polymer ?
#
loop_
_entity_poly.entity_id
_entity_poly.type
_entity_poly.pdbx_seq_one_letter_code
_entity_poly.pdbx_strand_id
1 'polypeptide(L)'
;MRITVWHNTSRDSFMGYEQDHPMLRVFSYPVPDTADVEAELWRAVEMFNADLDWLTGDDHRVAAEYRFRRLRSFSRGDGFSVLPADGTAEEFRISNGYELLAHDGPFPQLALKSEHGSVALGSRLTYMLPVRDDLVREGLFEIDAHGPRAAERAVAAHHGVPLGHVAITSRP
;
A
#
# COMPACT_ATOMS: atom_id res chain seq x y z
N MET A 1 -3.38 12.31 6.24
CA MET A 1 -2.65 11.11 5.79
C MET A 1 -3.43 10.28 4.75
N ARG A 2 -2.80 9.27 4.14
CA ARG A 2 -3.43 8.28 3.23
C ARG A 2 -3.08 6.87 3.71
N ILE A 3 -4.07 6.00 3.87
CA ILE A 3 -3.87 4.58 4.14
C ILE A 3 -3.95 3.82 2.81
N THR A 4 -3.00 2.92 2.58
CA THR A 4 -2.93 2.04 1.42
C THR A 4 -3.00 0.59 1.88
N VAL A 5 -3.85 -0.20 1.24
CA VAL A 5 -4.02 -1.64 1.48
C VAL A 5 -3.13 -2.42 0.51
N TRP A 6 -2.42 -3.41 1.05
CA TRP A 6 -1.55 -4.30 0.33
C TRP A 6 -1.96 -5.75 0.52
N HIS A 7 -2.21 -6.46 -0.56
CA HIS A 7 -2.48 -7.88 -0.53
C HIS A 7 -1.21 -8.68 -0.74
N ASN A 8 -0.97 -9.65 0.13
CA ASN A 8 -0.04 -10.72 -0.15
C ASN A 8 -0.64 -11.60 -1.27
N THR A 9 0.11 -11.81 -2.34
CA THR A 9 -0.31 -12.65 -3.48
C THR A 9 0.34 -14.03 -3.49
N SER A 10 1.11 -14.38 -2.45
CA SER A 10 1.60 -15.75 -2.23
C SER A 10 0.44 -16.66 -1.80
N ARG A 11 0.17 -17.69 -2.62
CA ARG A 11 -1.06 -18.49 -2.58
C ARG A 11 -1.20 -19.40 -1.35
N ASP A 12 -0.11 -19.71 -0.65
CA ASP A 12 -0.07 -20.80 0.33
C ASP A 12 0.28 -20.37 1.77
N SER A 13 0.37 -19.07 2.05
CA SER A 13 0.82 -18.63 3.38
C SER A 13 -0.30 -18.53 4.42
N PHE A 14 -0.68 -19.69 4.97
CA PHE A 14 -1.40 -19.74 6.24
C PHE A 14 -0.57 -19.21 7.43
N MET A 15 0.76 -19.11 7.24
CA MET A 15 1.73 -18.66 8.23
C MET A 15 1.84 -17.13 8.32
N GLY A 16 1.28 -16.40 7.36
CA GLY A 16 1.31 -14.93 7.30
C GLY A 16 2.35 -14.36 6.36
N TYR A 17 2.80 -13.14 6.60
CA TYR A 17 3.78 -12.52 5.72
C TYR A 17 5.16 -13.16 5.94
N GLU A 18 5.87 -13.39 4.84
CA GLU A 18 7.28 -13.72 4.82
C GLU A 18 7.96 -12.68 3.94
N GLN A 19 9.23 -12.37 4.21
CA GLN A 19 9.93 -11.25 3.59
C GLN A 19 9.94 -11.31 2.05
N ASP A 20 9.90 -12.52 1.49
CA ASP A 20 9.89 -12.78 0.05
C ASP A 20 8.49 -12.90 -0.55
N HIS A 21 7.44 -12.66 0.22
CA HIS A 21 6.08 -12.67 -0.30
C HIS A 21 5.80 -11.41 -1.14
N PRO A 22 5.36 -11.57 -2.41
CA PRO A 22 5.01 -10.44 -3.23
C PRO A 22 3.78 -9.70 -2.67
N MET A 23 3.92 -8.39 -2.51
CA MET A 23 2.86 -7.52 -2.01
C MET A 23 2.29 -6.67 -3.15
N LEU A 24 0.97 -6.75 -3.36
CA LEU A 24 0.25 -5.98 -4.36
C LEU A 24 -0.46 -4.80 -3.72
N ARG A 25 -0.22 -3.58 -4.20
CA ARG A 25 -1.02 -2.40 -3.85
C ARG A 25 -2.40 -2.54 -4.47
N VAL A 26 -3.47 -2.49 -3.67
CA VAL A 26 -4.84 -2.76 -4.16
C VAL A 26 -5.85 -1.64 -3.92
N PHE A 27 -5.69 -0.87 -2.85
CA PHE A 27 -6.66 0.16 -2.48
C PHE A 27 -5.97 1.27 -1.69
N SER A 28 -6.46 2.51 -1.79
CA SER A 28 -6.02 3.60 -0.93
C SER A 28 -7.17 4.56 -0.66
N TYR A 29 -7.13 5.24 0.49
CA TYR A 29 -8.11 6.24 0.85
C TYR A 29 -7.51 7.28 1.81
N PRO A 30 -8.00 8.54 1.76
CA PRO A 30 -7.54 9.58 2.65
C PRO A 30 -8.11 9.38 4.07
N VAL A 31 -7.31 9.75 5.07
CA VAL A 31 -7.71 9.78 6.48
C VAL A 31 -7.25 11.11 7.11
N PRO A 32 -8.04 11.74 8.00
CA PRO A 32 -7.66 12.97 8.67
C PRO A 32 -6.29 12.87 9.34
N ASP A 33 -5.47 13.92 9.22
CA ASP A 33 -4.08 13.91 9.71
C ASP A 33 -3.96 14.03 11.24
N THR A 34 -5.08 14.32 11.91
CA THR A 34 -5.17 14.41 13.37
C THR A 34 -5.53 13.08 14.04
N ALA A 35 -5.66 12.00 13.27
CA ALA A 35 -6.13 10.73 13.78
C ALA A 35 -4.99 9.90 14.38
N ASP A 36 -5.33 9.12 15.40
CA ASP A 36 -4.42 8.10 15.93
C ASP A 36 -4.21 7.02 14.86
N VAL A 37 -2.98 6.95 14.34
CA VAL A 37 -2.61 6.05 13.23
C VAL A 37 -2.91 4.59 13.58
N GLU A 38 -2.63 4.17 14.81
CA GLU A 38 -2.86 2.79 15.21
C GLU A 38 -4.37 2.47 15.26
N ALA A 39 -5.17 3.38 15.81
CA ALA A 39 -6.62 3.25 15.84
C ALA A 39 -7.24 3.21 14.43
N GLU A 40 -6.76 4.06 13.51
CA GLU A 40 -7.23 4.08 12.12
C GLU A 40 -6.85 2.82 11.35
N LEU A 41 -5.69 2.24 11.63
CA LEU A 41 -5.30 0.96 11.03
C LEU A 41 -6.18 -0.20 11.52
N TRP A 42 -6.53 -0.24 12.82
CA TRP A 42 -7.47 -1.23 13.33
C TRP A 42 -8.89 -1.03 12.79
N ARG A 43 -9.33 0.23 12.68
CA ARG A 43 -10.58 0.58 12.00
C ARG A 43 -10.58 0.14 10.53
N ALA A 44 -9.44 0.25 9.84
CA ALA A 44 -9.27 -0.27 8.48
C ALA A 44 -9.45 -1.79 8.42
N VAL A 45 -8.87 -2.53 9.38
CA VAL A 45 -9.07 -3.99 9.49
C VAL A 45 -10.55 -4.33 9.63
N GLU A 46 -11.28 -3.64 10.51
CA GLU A 46 -12.72 -3.84 10.69
C GLU A 46 -13.49 -3.51 9.40
N MET A 47 -13.23 -2.33 8.82
CA MET A 47 -13.92 -1.83 7.64
C MET A 47 -13.84 -2.79 6.43
N PHE A 48 -12.68 -3.42 6.22
CA PHE A 48 -12.47 -4.35 5.10
C PHE A 48 -12.87 -5.80 5.39
N ASN A 49 -13.37 -6.10 6.59
CA ASN A 49 -13.79 -7.45 6.99
C ASN A 49 -15.25 -7.55 7.49
N ALA A 50 -15.82 -6.48 8.05
CA ALA A 50 -17.18 -6.46 8.57
C ALA A 50 -18.22 -6.62 7.45
N ASP A 51 -19.46 -6.95 7.81
CA ASP A 51 -20.58 -6.83 6.89
C ASP A 51 -20.90 -5.35 6.62
N LEU A 52 -21.31 -5.03 5.39
CA LEU A 52 -21.62 -3.64 5.00
C LEU A 52 -22.68 -3.01 5.92
N ASP A 53 -23.69 -3.78 6.30
CA ASP A 53 -24.81 -3.32 7.13
C ASP A 53 -24.40 -2.88 8.54
N TRP A 54 -23.19 -3.23 8.98
CA TRP A 54 -22.66 -2.84 10.30
C TRP A 54 -21.84 -1.55 10.25
N LEU A 55 -21.45 -1.11 9.05
CA LEU A 55 -20.67 0.09 8.84
C LEU A 55 -21.59 1.28 8.62
N THR A 56 -21.17 2.46 9.07
CA THR A 56 -21.93 3.71 8.88
C THR A 56 -21.02 4.83 8.37
N GLY A 57 -21.63 5.91 7.88
CA GLY A 57 -20.91 7.11 7.44
C GLY A 57 -19.84 6.83 6.38
N ASP A 58 -18.65 7.40 6.59
CA ASP A 58 -17.53 7.26 5.65
C ASP A 58 -16.99 5.82 5.58
N ASP A 59 -17.05 5.05 6.65
CA ASP A 59 -16.56 3.66 6.64
C ASP A 59 -17.39 2.80 5.70
N HIS A 60 -18.72 2.98 5.74
CA HIS A 60 -19.60 2.32 4.79
C HIS A 60 -19.24 2.68 3.35
N ARG A 61 -19.00 3.97 3.07
CA ARG A 61 -18.67 4.46 1.71
C ARG A 61 -17.35 3.88 1.21
N VAL A 62 -16.29 3.93 2.02
CA VAL A 62 -14.97 3.42 1.67
C VAL A 62 -15.00 1.90 1.47
N ALA A 63 -15.66 1.18 2.38
CA ALA A 63 -15.80 -0.26 2.29
C ALA A 63 -16.68 -0.70 1.11
N ALA A 64 -17.71 0.08 0.75
CA ALA A 64 -18.50 -0.16 -0.45
C ALA A 64 -17.68 0.01 -1.73
N GLU A 65 -16.83 1.05 -1.80
CA GLU A 65 -15.92 1.23 -2.94
C GLU A 65 -14.93 0.05 -3.06
N TYR A 66 -14.34 -0.35 -1.94
CA TYR A 66 -13.43 -1.49 -1.86
C TYR A 66 -14.09 -2.78 -2.41
N ARG A 67 -15.31 -3.09 -1.96
CA ARG A 67 -16.09 -4.25 -2.43
C ARG A 67 -16.55 -4.09 -3.87
N PHE A 68 -16.89 -2.88 -4.33
CA PHE A 68 -17.25 -2.62 -5.72
C PHE A 68 -16.11 -2.96 -6.69
N ARG A 69 -14.85 -2.73 -6.27
CA ARG A 69 -13.65 -3.18 -6.99
C ARG A 69 -13.42 -4.69 -6.94
N ARG A 70 -14.31 -5.44 -6.29
CA ARG A 70 -14.26 -6.90 -6.09
C ARG A 70 -12.96 -7.37 -5.43
N LEU A 71 -12.45 -6.55 -4.52
CA LEU A 71 -11.29 -6.89 -3.72
C LEU A 71 -11.68 -7.91 -2.64
N ARG A 72 -10.81 -8.88 -2.40
CA ARG A 72 -10.96 -9.85 -1.29
C ARG A 72 -10.80 -9.14 0.05
N SER A 73 -11.35 -9.73 1.10
CA SER A 73 -11.16 -9.24 2.48
C SER A 73 -9.68 -9.18 2.85
N PHE A 74 -9.37 -8.24 3.74
CA PHE A 74 -8.04 -8.09 4.33
C PHE A 74 -7.76 -9.25 5.28
N SER A 75 -6.65 -9.95 5.08
CA SER A 75 -6.34 -11.23 5.72
C SER A 75 -4.95 -11.22 6.38
N ARG A 76 -4.65 -12.31 7.10
CA ARG A 76 -3.30 -12.60 7.58
C ARG A 76 -2.31 -12.56 6.42
N GLY A 77 -1.18 -11.89 6.64
CA GLY A 77 -0.11 -11.69 5.66
C GLY A 77 -0.28 -10.44 4.80
N ASP A 78 -1.46 -9.82 4.78
CA ASP A 78 -1.66 -8.53 4.14
C ASP A 78 -1.03 -7.40 4.96
N GLY A 79 -0.88 -6.25 4.33
CA GLY A 79 -0.24 -5.10 4.94
C GLY A 79 -0.97 -3.79 4.68
N PHE A 80 -0.59 -2.79 5.46
CA PHE A 80 -0.94 -1.41 5.22
C PHE A 80 0.33 -0.61 4.98
N SER A 81 0.23 0.45 4.18
CA SER A 81 1.16 1.57 4.29
C SER A 81 0.43 2.88 4.57
N VAL A 82 1.04 3.73 5.37
CA VAL A 82 0.53 5.05 5.73
C VAL A 82 1.44 6.09 5.13
N LEU A 83 0.91 6.93 4.24
CA LEU A 83 1.60 8.12 3.75
C LEU A 83 1.12 9.32 4.59
N PRO A 84 1.99 9.96 5.39
CA PRO A 84 1.64 11.19 6.12
C PRO A 84 1.22 12.32 5.17
N ALA A 85 0.47 13.31 5.66
CA ALA A 85 0.00 14.40 4.80
C ALA A 85 1.13 15.27 4.22
N ASP A 86 2.30 15.30 4.87
CA ASP A 86 3.49 15.97 4.35
C ASP A 86 4.15 15.23 3.18
N GLY A 87 3.71 14.00 2.89
CA GLY A 87 4.17 13.19 1.76
C GLY A 87 5.62 12.71 1.88
N THR A 88 6.16 12.64 3.11
CA THR A 88 7.59 12.35 3.35
C THR A 88 7.96 10.89 3.09
N ALA A 89 7.59 9.97 3.99
CA ALA A 89 7.92 8.55 3.89
C ALA A 89 6.72 7.68 4.24
N GLU A 90 6.46 6.63 3.45
CA GLU A 90 5.46 5.64 3.79
C GLU A 90 5.94 4.81 5.01
N GLU A 91 5.05 4.62 5.98
CA GLU A 91 5.24 3.67 7.08
C GLU A 91 4.48 2.38 6.80
N PHE A 92 5.08 1.22 7.06
CA PHE A 92 4.52 -0.07 6.70
C PHE A 92 4.11 -0.87 7.94
N ARG A 93 2.98 -1.57 7.83
CA ARG A 93 2.49 -2.52 8.83
C ARG A 93 2.06 -3.82 8.15
N ILE A 94 2.20 -4.94 8.85
CA ILE A 94 1.83 -6.27 8.38
C ILE A 94 0.89 -6.91 9.37
N SER A 95 -0.18 -7.53 8.88
CA SER A 95 -1.05 -8.37 9.70
C SER A 95 -0.49 -9.78 9.84
N ASN A 96 -0.34 -10.27 11.08
CA ASN A 96 -0.18 -11.70 11.36
C ASN A 96 -1.53 -12.39 11.66
N GLY A 97 -2.65 -11.68 11.49
CA GLY A 97 -4.00 -12.12 11.84
C GLY A 97 -4.42 -11.86 13.29
N TYR A 98 -3.51 -11.39 14.15
CA TYR A 98 -3.78 -11.00 15.54
C TYR A 98 -3.33 -9.57 15.86
N GLU A 99 -2.27 -9.12 15.20
CA GLU A 99 -1.60 -7.83 15.42
C GLU A 99 -1.19 -7.21 14.09
N LEU A 100 -0.97 -5.89 14.11
CA LEU A 100 -0.37 -5.13 13.02
C LEU A 100 1.08 -4.78 13.38
N LEU A 101 2.01 -5.58 12.88
CA LEU A 101 3.43 -5.46 13.19
C LEU A 101 4.08 -4.39 12.32
N ALA A 102 4.93 -3.55 12.93
CA ALA A 102 5.78 -2.63 12.19
C ALA A 102 6.72 -3.40 11.25
N HIS A 103 6.82 -2.94 10.01
CA HIS A 103 7.78 -3.44 9.04
C HIS A 103 8.83 -2.37 8.76
N ASP A 104 10.10 -2.77 8.77
CA ASP A 104 11.21 -1.83 8.56
C ASP A 104 11.34 -1.50 7.07
N GLY A 105 10.72 -0.38 6.69
CA GLY A 105 10.71 0.10 5.31
C GLY A 105 9.75 -0.66 4.38
N PRO A 106 9.92 -0.49 3.06
CA PRO A 106 9.00 -1.00 2.06
C PRO A 106 9.07 -2.52 1.92
N PHE A 107 8.00 -3.13 1.39
CA PHE A 107 8.00 -4.55 1.07
C PHE A 107 9.07 -4.87 0.00
N PRO A 108 9.97 -5.85 0.23
CA PRO A 108 11.07 -6.14 -0.70
C PRO A 108 10.60 -6.62 -2.06
N GLN A 109 9.50 -7.38 -2.11
CA GLN A 109 8.93 -7.90 -3.34
C GLN A 109 7.57 -7.23 -3.63
N LEU A 110 7.50 -6.49 -4.73
CA LEU A 110 6.27 -5.84 -5.19
C LEU A 110 5.63 -6.64 -6.32
N ALA A 111 4.39 -7.04 -6.14
CA ALA A 111 3.61 -7.64 -7.21
C ALA A 111 3.12 -6.55 -8.19
N LEU A 112 3.05 -6.90 -9.47
CA LEU A 112 2.70 -5.97 -10.56
C LEU A 112 1.38 -6.31 -11.26
N LYS A 113 0.79 -7.48 -10.94
CA LYS A 113 -0.37 -8.02 -11.65
C LYS A 113 -1.48 -8.34 -10.66
N SER A 114 -2.71 -8.05 -11.07
CA SER A 114 -3.92 -8.46 -10.36
C SER A 114 -4.00 -9.99 -10.27
N GLU A 115 -4.46 -10.50 -9.14
CA GLU A 115 -4.54 -11.93 -8.88
C GLU A 115 -5.60 -12.26 -7.81
N HIS A 116 -6.36 -13.35 -8.00
CA HIS A 116 -7.26 -13.95 -6.99
C HIS A 116 -8.04 -12.94 -6.11
N GLY A 117 -8.82 -12.05 -6.72
CA GLY A 117 -9.58 -11.03 -5.97
C GLY A 117 -8.73 -9.87 -5.45
N SER A 118 -7.53 -9.68 -5.98
CA SER A 118 -6.67 -8.52 -5.74
C SER A 118 -6.50 -7.80 -7.06
N VAL A 119 -6.88 -6.53 -7.13
CA VAL A 119 -6.80 -5.72 -8.35
C VAL A 119 -5.73 -4.66 -8.15
N ALA A 120 -4.75 -4.63 -9.05
CA ALA A 120 -3.64 -3.69 -9.02
C ALA A 120 -4.12 -2.23 -8.99
N LEU A 121 -3.53 -1.43 -8.10
CA LEU A 121 -3.74 0.01 -7.99
C LEU A 121 -2.48 0.79 -8.35
N GLY A 122 -2.65 1.83 -9.16
CA GLY A 122 -1.58 2.76 -9.55
C GLY A 122 -1.01 2.51 -10.95
N SER A 123 -0.01 3.30 -11.31
CA SER A 123 0.74 3.19 -12.55
C SER A 123 2.00 2.35 -12.34
N ARG A 124 2.28 1.46 -13.28
CA ARG A 124 3.55 0.71 -13.30
C ARG A 124 4.69 1.66 -13.65
N LEU A 125 5.71 1.67 -12.80
CA LEU A 125 6.93 2.44 -13.00
C LEU A 125 8.13 1.51 -12.94
N THR A 126 9.10 1.77 -13.82
CA THR A 126 10.44 1.20 -13.75
C THR A 126 11.38 2.28 -13.23
N TYR A 127 12.16 1.97 -12.19
CA TYR A 127 12.96 2.95 -11.48
C TYR A 127 14.25 2.37 -10.90
N MET A 128 15.16 3.25 -10.49
CA MET A 128 16.39 2.93 -9.77
C MET A 128 16.48 3.79 -8.51
N LEU A 129 17.19 3.28 -7.50
CA LEU A 129 17.51 3.96 -6.25
C LEU A 129 19.04 3.96 -6.04
N PRO A 130 19.81 4.83 -6.73
CA PRO A 130 21.27 4.77 -6.73
C PRO A 130 21.93 4.91 -5.37
N VAL A 131 21.20 5.43 -4.37
CA VAL A 131 21.67 5.51 -2.98
C VAL A 131 21.74 4.15 -2.28
N ARG A 132 21.05 3.14 -2.83
CA ARG A 132 21.01 1.77 -2.32
C ARG A 132 21.87 0.84 -3.16
N ASP A 133 21.63 0.83 -4.47
CA ASP A 133 22.32 0.00 -5.45
C ASP A 133 21.96 0.43 -6.89
N ASP A 134 22.58 -0.26 -7.86
CA ASP A 134 22.37 -0.05 -9.30
C ASP A 134 21.28 -0.96 -9.89
N LEU A 135 20.39 -1.52 -9.07
CA LEU A 135 19.33 -2.41 -9.56
C LEU A 135 18.15 -1.63 -10.14
N VAL A 136 17.69 -2.07 -11.31
CA VAL A 136 16.42 -1.63 -11.89
C VAL A 136 15.28 -2.38 -11.22
N ARG A 137 14.29 -1.64 -10.75
CA ARG A 137 13.11 -2.13 -10.03
C ARG A 137 11.84 -1.78 -10.76
N GLU A 138 10.78 -2.51 -10.43
CA GLU A 138 9.43 -2.20 -10.89
C GLU A 138 8.48 -2.16 -9.70
N GLY A 139 7.46 -1.31 -9.81
CA GLY A 139 6.42 -1.19 -8.78
C GLY A 139 5.19 -0.47 -9.31
N LEU A 140 4.11 -0.56 -8.55
CA LEU A 140 2.86 0.16 -8.81
C LEU A 140 2.74 1.32 -7.83
N PHE A 141 2.54 2.52 -8.37
CA PHE A 141 2.50 3.76 -7.59
C PHE A 141 1.30 4.60 -8.01
N GLU A 142 0.61 5.14 -7.02
CA GLU A 142 -0.39 6.18 -7.28
C GLU A 142 0.34 7.52 -7.50
N ILE A 143 -0.01 8.21 -8.58
CA ILE A 143 0.62 9.46 -8.99
C ILE A 143 -0.44 10.55 -8.88
N ASP A 144 -0.71 10.96 -7.63
CA ASP A 144 -1.83 11.83 -7.26
C ASP A 144 -1.63 13.28 -7.74
N ALA A 145 -0.39 13.66 -8.03
CA ALA A 145 -0.01 15.03 -8.38
C ALA A 145 0.27 15.17 -9.88
N HIS A 146 -0.47 16.07 -10.55
CA HIS A 146 -0.06 16.58 -11.85
C HIS A 146 1.10 17.55 -11.65
N GLY A 147 2.29 17.20 -12.14
CA GLY A 147 3.44 18.09 -12.08
C GLY A 147 4.75 17.42 -12.46
N PRO A 148 5.81 18.22 -12.69
CA PRO A 148 7.12 17.67 -12.93
C PRO A 148 7.53 16.80 -11.75
N ARG A 149 8.09 15.62 -12.05
CA ARG A 149 8.64 14.67 -11.07
C ARG A 149 7.64 13.98 -10.13
N ALA A 150 6.36 13.86 -10.53
CA ALA A 150 5.34 13.22 -9.70
C ALA A 150 5.61 11.73 -9.45
N ALA A 151 6.07 11.01 -10.49
CA ALA A 151 6.48 9.61 -10.38
C ALA A 151 7.65 9.45 -9.38
N GLU A 152 8.66 10.31 -9.50
CA GLU A 152 9.81 10.33 -8.60
C GLU A 152 9.40 10.61 -7.15
N ARG A 153 8.43 11.50 -6.91
CA ARG A 153 7.89 11.76 -5.56
C ARG A 153 7.20 10.53 -4.96
N ALA A 154 6.35 9.86 -5.73
CA ALA A 154 5.66 8.67 -5.26
C ALA A 154 6.63 7.54 -4.89
N VAL A 155 7.65 7.31 -5.73
CA VAL A 155 8.71 6.33 -5.45
C VAL A 155 9.58 6.77 -4.27
N ALA A 156 9.96 8.05 -4.19
CA ALA A 156 10.76 8.59 -3.09
C ALA A 156 10.06 8.40 -1.74
N ALA A 157 8.77 8.75 -1.67
CA ALA A 157 7.96 8.59 -0.47
C ALA A 157 7.80 7.12 -0.08
N HIS A 158 7.49 6.24 -1.05
CA HIS A 158 7.40 4.81 -0.78
C HIS A 158 8.70 4.26 -0.18
N HIS A 159 9.86 4.65 -0.70
CA HIS A 159 11.15 4.15 -0.20
C HIS A 159 11.75 4.95 0.96
N GLY A 160 11.15 6.06 1.39
CA GLY A 160 11.74 6.93 2.41
C GLY A 160 13.10 7.49 2.00
N VAL A 161 13.28 7.83 0.73
CA VAL A 161 14.52 8.42 0.21
C VAL A 161 14.26 9.83 -0.32
N PRO A 162 15.27 10.74 -0.34
CA PRO A 162 15.06 12.05 -0.93
C PRO A 162 14.84 11.97 -2.44
N LEU A 163 14.05 12.90 -2.97
CA LEU A 163 13.65 12.96 -4.39
C LEU A 163 14.84 12.91 -5.38
N GLY A 164 16.00 13.44 -4.99
CA GLY A 164 17.22 13.41 -5.81
C GLY A 164 17.82 12.01 -6.02
N HIS A 165 17.38 11.02 -5.24
CA HIS A 165 17.88 9.64 -5.28
C HIS A 165 16.95 8.68 -6.03
N VAL A 166 15.98 9.19 -6.78
CA VAL A 166 15.10 8.40 -7.62
C VAL A 166 15.33 8.72 -9.08
N ALA A 167 15.57 7.68 -9.89
CA ALA A 167 15.64 7.79 -11.34
C ALA A 167 14.55 6.90 -11.97
N ILE A 168 13.61 7.51 -12.71
CA ILE A 168 12.62 6.76 -13.51
C ILE A 168 13.28 6.38 -14.83
N THR A 169 13.32 5.08 -15.14
CA THR A 169 14.03 4.53 -16.30
C THR A 169 13.11 4.29 -17.50
N SER A 170 11.81 4.15 -17.27
CA SER A 170 10.79 4.20 -18.32
C SER A 170 9.53 4.89 -17.80
N ARG A 171 9.00 5.83 -18.59
CA ARG A 171 7.66 6.40 -18.36
C ARG A 171 6.63 5.56 -19.13
N PRO A 172 5.44 5.30 -18.57
CA PRO A 172 4.35 4.70 -19.33
C PRO A 172 3.93 5.58 -20.51
#